data_AF-A0A0F8XF61-F1
#
_entry.id   AF-A0A0F8XF61-F1
#
_cell.length_a   1.000
_cell.length_b   1.000
_cell.length_c   1.000
_cell.angle_alpha   90.00
_cell.angle_beta   90.00
_cell.angle_gamma   90.00
#
_symmetry.space_group_name_H-M   'P 1'
#
loop_
_entity.id
_entity.type
_entity.pdbx_description
1 polymer ?
#
loop_
_entity_poly.entity_id
_entity_poly.type
_entity_poly.pdbx_seq_one_letter_code
_entity_poly.pdbx_strand_id
1 'polypeptide(L)'
;MRSLLTATYLLSAAPALAGVSEVINDHALPGTARFAEATAALDSAAQADCTSAALQPSYQDAFDAWLGIAHLTLGPLEEDGRGLAIAFWPDTRGLVGRSVARLVADEDPIATSGDYAEVSIAARGLFALERLLYDEGFADYATGSYSCALVRAMSADLAVLGREVDTAWREDFAATLSSAGEAGNNRFLSPREASQALYTALATGLEFVADQRLGRPMGSFDAPKPQVAEARRAGRSLRNVMLSLEALQDFARSLSDQPTPETDAAFDRALTAARALEDPVIAGVADPLGRIRVEAL
;
A
#
# COMPACT_ATOMS: atom_id res chain seq x y z
N MET A 1 46.27 -36.50 33.17
CA MET A 1 45.89 -37.54 32.20
C MET A 1 44.45 -37.97 32.51
N ARG A 2 43.58 -37.93 31.49
CA ARG A 2 42.17 -38.35 31.44
C ARG A 2 41.15 -37.38 32.04
N SER A 3 40.06 -36.98 31.38
CA SER A 3 39.69 -36.80 29.96
C SER A 3 38.34 -36.08 30.04
N LEU A 4 38.26 -34.85 29.54
CA LEU A 4 37.01 -34.11 29.37
C LEU A 4 36.21 -34.77 28.24
N LEU A 5 34.98 -35.19 28.53
CA LEU A 5 33.98 -35.61 27.53
C LEU A 5 32.97 -34.47 27.37
N THR A 6 33.30 -33.54 26.47
CA THR A 6 32.34 -32.63 25.84
C THR A 6 31.59 -33.41 24.76
N ALA A 7 30.36 -33.83 25.04
CA ALA A 7 29.44 -34.28 24.01
C ALA A 7 28.70 -33.05 23.47
N THR A 8 29.21 -32.54 22.35
CA THR A 8 28.62 -31.49 21.54
C THR A 8 27.23 -31.92 21.08
N TYR A 9 26.18 -31.27 21.57
CA TYR A 9 24.87 -31.32 20.94
C TYR A 9 24.98 -30.61 19.58
N LEU A 10 25.08 -31.39 18.50
CA LEU A 10 24.82 -30.91 17.15
C LEU A 10 23.30 -30.66 17.06
N LEU A 11 22.85 -29.48 17.46
CA LEU A 11 21.61 -28.92 16.94
C LEU A 11 21.87 -28.57 15.47
N SER A 12 21.59 -29.52 14.59
CA SER A 12 21.22 -29.20 13.22
C SER A 12 19.87 -28.50 13.28
N ALA A 13 19.87 -27.20 13.55
CA ALA A 13 18.78 -26.35 13.12
C ALA A 13 18.81 -26.44 11.59
N ALA A 14 17.91 -27.24 11.02
CA ALA A 14 17.52 -26.99 9.63
C ALA A 14 17.23 -25.49 9.55
N PRO A 15 17.78 -24.75 8.57
CA PRO A 15 17.36 -23.37 8.39
C PRO A 15 15.88 -23.47 8.07
N ALA A 16 15.03 -23.19 9.06
CA ALA A 16 13.62 -23.15 8.84
C ALA A 16 13.43 -22.04 7.81
N LEU A 17 12.98 -22.42 6.62
CA LEU A 17 12.33 -21.57 5.62
C LEU A 17 11.02 -20.99 6.19
N ALA A 18 10.98 -20.72 7.49
CA ALA A 18 9.79 -20.45 8.27
C ALA A 18 9.08 -19.24 7.70
N GLY A 19 7.81 -19.42 7.38
CA GLY A 19 6.91 -18.36 7.01
C GLY A 19 6.87 -17.99 5.53
N VAL A 20 7.75 -18.48 4.66
CA VAL A 20 7.68 -18.11 3.22
C VAL A 20 6.39 -18.65 2.59
N SER A 21 6.06 -19.91 2.87
CA SER A 21 4.84 -20.55 2.35
C SER A 21 3.59 -19.89 2.94
N GLU A 22 3.59 -19.61 4.24
CA GLU A 22 2.50 -18.96 4.96
C GLU A 22 2.31 -17.52 4.46
N VAL A 23 3.39 -16.76 4.27
CA VAL A 23 3.33 -15.44 3.64
C VAL A 23 2.70 -15.49 2.25
N ILE A 24 3.11 -16.45 1.41
CA ILE A 24 2.53 -16.58 0.07
C ILE A 24 1.03 -16.88 0.17
N ASN A 25 0.66 -17.94 0.90
CA ASN A 25 -0.67 -18.51 0.86
C ASN A 25 -1.69 -17.76 1.71
N ASP A 26 -1.27 -17.24 2.86
CA ASP A 26 -2.18 -16.68 3.87
C ASP A 26 -2.19 -15.14 3.85
N HIS A 27 -1.20 -14.50 3.20
CA HIS A 27 -1.07 -13.05 3.18
C HIS A 27 -1.01 -12.43 1.78
N ALA A 28 -0.01 -12.78 0.98
CA ALA A 28 0.21 -12.17 -0.33
C ALA A 28 -0.88 -12.51 -1.34
N LEU A 29 -1.12 -13.81 -1.60
CA LEU A 29 -2.12 -14.24 -2.61
C LEU A 29 -3.56 -13.83 -2.26
N PRO A 30 -4.03 -13.91 -1.00
CA PRO A 30 -5.35 -13.39 -0.64
C PRO A 30 -5.42 -11.86 -0.71
N GLY A 31 -4.35 -11.15 -0.34
CA GLY A 31 -4.28 -9.70 -0.39
C GLY A 31 -4.36 -9.16 -1.81
N THR A 32 -3.57 -9.73 -2.74
CA THR A 32 -3.59 -9.32 -4.15
C THR A 32 -4.92 -9.64 -4.81
N ALA A 33 -5.55 -10.78 -4.46
CA ALA A 33 -6.90 -11.14 -4.90
C ALA A 33 -7.90 -10.04 -4.54
N ARG A 34 -7.90 -9.64 -3.26
CA ARG A 34 -8.83 -8.63 -2.73
C ARG A 34 -8.62 -7.28 -3.39
N PHE A 35 -7.36 -6.90 -3.66
CA PHE A 35 -7.07 -5.66 -4.37
C PHE A 35 -7.57 -5.69 -5.82
N ALA A 36 -7.35 -6.80 -6.54
CA ALA A 36 -7.91 -6.98 -7.89
C ALA A 36 -9.44 -6.93 -7.90
N GLU A 37 -10.10 -7.59 -6.95
CA GLU A 37 -11.56 -7.58 -6.80
C GLU A 37 -12.11 -6.17 -6.49
N ALA A 38 -11.50 -5.48 -5.53
CA ALA A 38 -11.95 -4.14 -5.12
C ALA A 38 -11.76 -3.10 -6.23
N THR A 39 -10.66 -3.17 -6.97
CA THR A 39 -10.42 -2.27 -8.11
C THR A 39 -11.35 -2.58 -9.30
N ALA A 40 -11.66 -3.85 -9.55
CA ALA A 40 -12.69 -4.22 -10.53
C ALA A 40 -14.10 -3.73 -10.13
N ALA A 41 -14.44 -3.79 -8.84
CA ALA A 41 -15.69 -3.25 -8.33
C ALA A 41 -15.77 -1.71 -8.47
N LEU A 42 -14.66 -1.02 -8.23
CA LEU A 42 -14.54 0.43 -8.48
C LEU A 42 -14.73 0.77 -9.95
N ASP A 43 -14.09 0.05 -10.87
CA ASP A 43 -14.30 0.25 -12.31
C ASP A 43 -15.77 -0.01 -12.71
N SER A 44 -16.34 -1.13 -12.28
CA SER A 44 -17.75 -1.43 -12.56
C SER A 44 -18.70 -0.33 -12.08
N ALA A 45 -18.45 0.21 -10.87
CA ALA A 45 -19.18 1.35 -10.36
C ALA A 45 -18.98 2.60 -11.23
N ALA A 46 -17.75 2.90 -11.66
CA ALA A 46 -17.44 4.06 -12.50
C ALA A 46 -18.10 4.00 -13.88
N GLN A 47 -18.20 2.82 -14.47
CA GLN A 47 -18.91 2.63 -15.72
C GLN A 47 -20.41 2.87 -15.55
N ALA A 48 -21.01 2.39 -14.44
CA ALA A 48 -22.42 2.60 -14.14
C ALA A 48 -22.76 4.06 -13.80
N ASP A 49 -22.02 4.66 -12.86
CA ASP A 49 -22.14 6.05 -12.43
C ASP A 49 -20.77 6.59 -12.01
N CYS A 50 -20.20 7.44 -12.86
CA CYS A 50 -18.88 8.03 -12.64
C CYS A 50 -18.88 9.21 -11.67
N THR A 51 -20.02 9.64 -11.14
CA THR A 51 -20.09 10.82 -10.27
C THR A 51 -19.34 10.61 -8.97
N SER A 52 -18.81 11.71 -8.41
CA SER A 52 -17.99 11.66 -7.20
C SER A 52 -18.70 10.91 -6.07
N ALA A 53 -19.93 11.30 -5.74
CA ALA A 53 -20.72 10.68 -4.68
C ALA A 53 -20.96 9.16 -4.89
N ALA A 54 -21.18 8.71 -6.12
CA ALA A 54 -21.42 7.29 -6.41
C ALA A 54 -20.17 6.42 -6.22
N LEU A 55 -18.98 6.98 -6.45
CA LEU A 55 -17.71 6.25 -6.41
C LEU A 55 -16.95 6.35 -5.10
N GLN A 56 -17.29 7.29 -4.23
CA GLN A 56 -16.63 7.41 -2.93
C GLN A 56 -16.60 6.09 -2.14
N PRO A 57 -17.66 5.27 -2.07
CA PRO A 57 -17.61 3.99 -1.36
C PRO A 57 -16.62 2.98 -1.96
N SER A 58 -16.72 2.70 -3.26
CA SER A 58 -15.83 1.73 -3.93
C SER A 58 -14.38 2.21 -4.00
N TYR A 59 -14.16 3.52 -4.03
CA TYR A 59 -12.84 4.12 -3.87
C TYR A 59 -12.23 3.81 -2.51
N GLN A 60 -13.01 3.95 -1.43
CA GLN A 60 -12.54 3.66 -0.07
C GLN A 60 -12.21 2.17 0.09
N ASP A 61 -13.02 1.28 -0.49
CA ASP A 61 -12.78 -0.17 -0.49
C ASP A 61 -11.52 -0.55 -1.28
N ALA A 62 -11.31 0.05 -2.46
CA ALA A 62 -10.10 -0.17 -3.26
C ALA A 62 -8.83 0.32 -2.53
N PHE A 63 -8.91 1.45 -1.85
CA PHE A 63 -7.80 1.98 -1.04
C PHE A 63 -7.55 1.10 0.20
N ASP A 64 -8.59 0.59 0.86
CA ASP A 64 -8.44 -0.36 1.97
C ASP A 64 -7.72 -1.63 1.50
N ALA A 65 -8.13 -2.18 0.36
CA ALA A 65 -7.49 -3.37 -0.21
C ALA A 65 -6.03 -3.11 -0.62
N TRP A 66 -5.72 -1.93 -1.16
CA TRP A 66 -4.34 -1.51 -1.44
C TRP A 66 -3.46 -1.52 -0.18
N LEU A 67 -3.97 -0.99 0.93
CA LEU A 67 -3.25 -0.94 2.21
C LEU A 67 -2.92 -2.34 2.76
N GLY A 68 -3.71 -3.35 2.40
CA GLY A 68 -3.44 -4.75 2.71
C GLY A 68 -2.17 -5.31 2.05
N ILE A 69 -1.70 -4.72 0.94
CA ILE A 69 -0.56 -5.22 0.17
C ILE A 69 0.54 -4.19 -0.09
N ALA A 70 0.34 -2.92 0.25
CA ALA A 70 1.28 -1.83 -0.07
C ALA A 70 2.69 -2.00 0.54
N HIS A 71 2.83 -2.83 1.58
CA HIS A 71 4.12 -3.14 2.20
C HIS A 71 4.89 -4.27 1.49
N LEU A 72 4.29 -4.95 0.52
CA LEU A 72 4.96 -5.97 -0.30
C LEU A 72 5.85 -5.28 -1.36
N THR A 73 6.84 -4.51 -0.91
CA THR A 73 7.82 -3.80 -1.73
C THR A 73 8.87 -4.76 -2.28
N LEU A 74 8.41 -5.79 -3.00
CA LEU A 74 9.20 -6.78 -3.72
C LEU A 74 8.33 -7.41 -4.81
N GLY A 75 8.97 -7.82 -5.91
CA GLY A 75 8.28 -8.55 -6.98
C GLY A 75 7.34 -7.66 -7.80
N PRO A 76 6.09 -8.10 -8.10
CA PRO A 76 5.21 -7.46 -9.08
C PRO A 76 4.90 -5.98 -8.87
N LEU A 77 4.97 -5.48 -7.63
CA LEU A 77 4.75 -4.05 -7.34
C LEU A 77 5.93 -3.16 -7.75
N GLU A 78 7.13 -3.71 -7.83
CA GLU A 78 8.35 -2.97 -8.23
C GLU A 78 8.59 -2.97 -9.74
N GLU A 79 7.91 -3.85 -10.47
CA GLU A 79 8.01 -3.99 -11.92
C GLU A 79 7.26 -2.87 -12.63
N ASP A 80 7.86 -2.34 -13.71
CA ASP A 80 7.27 -1.34 -14.61
C ASP A 80 6.64 -0.11 -13.92
N GLY A 81 7.07 0.18 -12.68
CA GLY A 81 6.51 1.26 -11.87
C GLY A 81 5.07 1.04 -11.38
N ARG A 82 4.56 -0.20 -11.39
CA ARG A 82 3.15 -0.52 -11.03
C ARG A 82 2.75 0.04 -9.67
N GLY A 83 3.57 -0.14 -8.63
CA GLY A 83 3.27 0.39 -7.29
C GLY A 83 3.11 1.92 -7.27
N LEU A 84 3.96 2.63 -8.04
CA LEU A 84 3.84 4.07 -8.18
C LEU A 84 2.62 4.48 -9.02
N ALA A 85 2.29 3.73 -10.07
CA ALA A 85 1.08 3.95 -10.87
C ALA A 85 -0.21 3.77 -10.06
N ILE A 86 -0.23 2.81 -9.13
CA ILE A 86 -1.35 2.58 -8.20
C ILE A 86 -1.45 3.72 -7.17
N ALA A 87 -0.33 4.08 -6.54
CA ALA A 87 -0.30 4.97 -5.39
C ALA A 87 0.91 5.92 -5.40
N PHE A 88 0.85 6.96 -6.23
CA PHE A 88 1.89 7.98 -6.29
C PHE A 88 1.83 8.98 -5.10
N TRP A 89 2.41 8.58 -3.96
CA TRP A 89 2.62 9.42 -2.79
C TRP A 89 3.86 8.94 -2.03
N PRO A 90 4.70 9.83 -1.44
CA PRO A 90 4.51 11.27 -1.31
C PRO A 90 4.81 12.12 -2.56
N ASP A 91 3.86 12.99 -2.93
CA ASP A 91 4.01 13.92 -4.06
C ASP A 91 4.60 15.27 -3.61
N THR A 92 5.91 15.29 -3.37
CA THR A 92 6.62 16.50 -2.89
C THR A 92 6.57 17.69 -3.84
N ARG A 93 6.36 17.41 -5.13
CA ARG A 93 6.35 18.44 -6.17
C ARG A 93 4.94 18.83 -6.58
N GLY A 94 3.87 18.25 -6.03
CA GLY A 94 2.49 18.54 -6.43
C GLY A 94 2.20 18.18 -7.89
N LEU A 95 2.83 17.12 -8.40
CA LEU A 95 2.64 16.62 -9.76
C LEU A 95 1.22 16.12 -9.99
N VAL A 96 0.62 15.41 -9.03
CA VAL A 96 -0.71 14.81 -9.18
C VAL A 96 -1.75 15.88 -9.46
N GLY A 97 -1.78 16.91 -8.61
CA GLY A 97 -2.71 18.02 -8.76
C GLY A 97 -2.54 18.76 -10.10
N ARG A 98 -1.30 18.98 -10.55
CA ARG A 98 -1.04 19.64 -11.84
C ARG A 98 -1.43 18.78 -13.04
N SER A 99 -1.13 17.48 -12.99
CA SER A 99 -1.44 16.56 -14.10
C SER A 99 -2.96 16.41 -14.26
N VAL A 100 -3.70 16.19 -13.17
CA VAL A 100 -5.17 16.12 -13.22
C VAL A 100 -5.77 17.45 -13.69
N ALA A 101 -5.31 18.58 -13.14
CA ALA A 101 -5.80 19.90 -13.55
C ALA A 101 -5.59 20.16 -15.04
N ARG A 102 -4.43 19.75 -15.58
CA ARG A 102 -4.13 19.89 -17.00
C ARG A 102 -5.04 19.03 -17.87
N LEU A 103 -5.21 17.74 -17.54
CA LEU A 103 -6.09 16.85 -18.30
C LEU A 103 -7.52 17.42 -18.37
N VAL A 104 -8.04 17.89 -17.23
CA VAL A 104 -9.38 18.50 -17.15
C VAL A 104 -9.47 19.81 -17.94
N ALA A 105 -8.47 20.69 -17.83
CA ALA A 105 -8.48 21.97 -18.53
C ALA A 105 -8.32 21.84 -20.05
N ASP A 106 -7.52 20.88 -20.50
CA ASP A 106 -7.26 20.62 -21.92
C ASP A 106 -8.36 19.75 -22.56
N GLU A 107 -9.28 19.18 -21.76
CA GLU A 107 -10.19 18.09 -22.15
C GLU A 107 -9.45 17.01 -22.98
N ASP A 108 -8.29 16.59 -22.46
CA ASP A 108 -7.33 15.77 -23.20
C ASP A 108 -7.98 14.44 -23.66
N PRO A 109 -7.99 14.13 -24.97
CA PRO A 109 -8.72 12.99 -25.53
C PRO A 109 -8.29 11.62 -24.96
N ILE A 110 -7.18 11.56 -24.23
CA ILE A 110 -6.73 10.38 -23.48
C ILE A 110 -7.80 9.78 -22.56
N ALA A 111 -8.74 10.58 -22.04
CA ALA A 111 -9.87 10.10 -21.24
C ALA A 111 -10.77 9.10 -21.99
N THR A 112 -10.66 9.02 -23.32
CA THR A 112 -11.46 8.15 -24.19
C THR A 112 -10.65 7.36 -25.22
N SER A 113 -9.32 7.48 -25.21
CA SER A 113 -8.48 6.87 -26.26
C SER A 113 -8.35 5.35 -26.15
N GLY A 114 -8.47 4.81 -24.94
CA GLY A 114 -8.14 3.40 -24.63
C GLY A 114 -6.66 3.21 -24.21
N ASP A 115 -5.82 4.22 -24.34
CA ASP A 115 -4.37 4.16 -24.09
C ASP A 115 -3.98 4.76 -22.72
N TYR A 116 -4.86 4.71 -21.73
CA TYR A 116 -4.66 5.40 -20.45
C TYR A 116 -3.43 4.92 -19.68
N ALA A 117 -2.98 3.68 -19.92
CA ALA A 117 -1.77 3.13 -19.33
C ALA A 117 -0.49 3.90 -19.69
N GLU A 118 -0.47 4.64 -20.80
CA GLU A 118 0.68 5.45 -21.24
C GLU A 118 0.74 6.83 -20.56
N VAL A 119 -0.29 7.19 -19.79
CA VAL A 119 -0.33 8.45 -19.05
C VAL A 119 0.75 8.46 -17.97
N SER A 120 1.28 9.65 -17.71
CA SER A 120 2.18 9.88 -16.57
C SER A 120 1.58 9.29 -15.30
N ILE A 121 2.39 8.55 -14.54
CA ILE A 121 2.02 7.99 -13.23
C ILE A 121 1.35 9.02 -12.30
N ALA A 122 1.75 10.30 -12.37
CA ALA A 122 1.14 11.36 -11.57
C ALA A 122 -0.35 11.63 -11.88
N ALA A 123 -0.85 11.21 -13.05
CA ALA A 123 -2.26 11.29 -13.42
C ALA A 123 -2.96 9.91 -13.37
N ARG A 124 -2.38 8.92 -12.68
CA ARG A 124 -2.95 7.58 -12.58
C ARG A 124 -3.22 7.20 -11.11
N GLY A 125 -3.99 6.13 -10.94
CA GLY A 125 -4.21 5.47 -9.66
C GLY A 125 -4.99 6.27 -8.62
N LEU A 126 -4.85 5.83 -7.37
CA LEU A 126 -5.69 6.23 -6.23
C LEU A 126 -5.60 7.73 -5.91
N PHE A 127 -4.43 8.35 -6.09
CA PHE A 127 -4.27 9.78 -5.77
C PHE A 127 -4.80 10.69 -6.87
N ALA A 128 -4.72 10.30 -8.14
CA ALA A 128 -5.34 11.05 -9.22
C ALA A 128 -6.87 10.98 -9.11
N LEU A 129 -7.42 9.79 -8.81
CA LEU A 129 -8.84 9.60 -8.49
C LEU A 129 -9.27 10.43 -7.28
N GLU A 130 -8.46 10.50 -6.21
CA GLU A 130 -8.76 11.33 -5.03
C GLU A 130 -9.05 12.79 -5.41
N ARG A 131 -8.29 13.35 -6.36
CA ARG A 131 -8.49 14.73 -6.84
C ARG A 131 -9.88 14.90 -7.43
N LEU A 132 -10.28 14.00 -8.32
CA LEU A 132 -11.57 14.09 -9.01
C LEU A 132 -12.74 13.76 -8.07
N LEU A 133 -12.56 12.91 -7.06
CA LEU A 133 -13.65 12.46 -6.21
C LEU A 133 -13.86 13.32 -4.94
N TYR A 134 -12.82 14.03 -4.47
CA TYR A 134 -12.86 14.73 -3.18
C TYR A 134 -12.36 16.18 -3.20
N ASP A 135 -11.70 16.66 -4.25
CA ASP A 135 -11.34 18.08 -4.33
C ASP A 135 -12.53 18.90 -4.83
N GLU A 136 -13.01 19.85 -4.02
CA GLU A 136 -14.15 20.72 -4.35
C GLU A 136 -14.01 21.45 -5.70
N GLY A 137 -12.78 21.74 -6.13
CA GLY A 137 -12.52 22.37 -7.43
C GLY A 137 -12.68 21.42 -8.63
N PHE A 138 -12.80 20.11 -8.39
CA PHE A 138 -12.91 19.10 -9.43
C PHE A 138 -14.14 18.21 -9.29
N ALA A 139 -14.65 17.96 -8.08
CA ALA A 139 -15.62 16.90 -7.79
C ALA A 139 -17.08 17.20 -8.18
N ASP A 140 -17.39 18.44 -8.56
CA ASP A 140 -18.72 18.86 -9.03
C ASP A 140 -18.80 18.78 -10.56
N TYR A 141 -18.78 17.55 -11.09
CA TYR A 141 -18.91 17.29 -12.53
C TYR A 141 -20.14 16.44 -12.86
N ALA A 142 -20.72 16.68 -14.04
CA ALA A 142 -21.87 15.92 -14.53
C ALA A 142 -21.46 14.59 -15.18
N THR A 143 -22.36 13.61 -15.23
CA THR A 143 -22.16 12.28 -15.85
C THR A 143 -21.78 12.34 -17.35
N GLY A 144 -22.10 13.43 -18.04
CA GLY A 144 -21.73 13.62 -19.45
C GLY A 144 -20.43 14.42 -19.69
N SER A 145 -19.72 14.79 -18.62
CA SER A 145 -18.54 15.66 -18.68
C SER A 145 -17.25 14.92 -19.03
N TYR A 146 -16.23 15.68 -19.42
CA TYR A 146 -14.87 15.19 -19.54
C TYR A 146 -14.36 14.53 -18.25
N SER A 147 -14.54 15.17 -17.09
CA SER A 147 -14.07 14.63 -15.80
C SER A 147 -14.68 13.27 -15.48
N CYS A 148 -15.95 13.05 -15.84
CA CYS A 148 -16.57 11.73 -15.72
C CYS A 148 -15.89 10.67 -16.61
N ALA A 149 -15.61 11.00 -17.87
CA ALA A 149 -14.89 10.11 -18.78
C ALA A 149 -13.47 9.81 -18.25
N LEU A 150 -12.81 10.82 -17.69
CA LEU A 150 -11.49 10.69 -17.08
C LEU A 150 -11.50 9.75 -15.87
N VAL A 151 -12.50 9.87 -14.98
CA VAL A 151 -12.66 8.97 -13.83
C VAL A 151 -12.90 7.52 -14.27
N ARG A 152 -13.69 7.31 -15.33
CA ARG A 152 -13.87 5.97 -15.92
C ARG A 152 -12.56 5.40 -16.45
N ALA A 153 -11.78 6.19 -17.18
CA ALA A 153 -10.49 5.75 -17.70
C ALA A 153 -9.50 5.42 -16.59
N MET A 154 -9.40 6.27 -15.55
CA MET A 154 -8.54 6.02 -14.39
C MET A 154 -8.96 4.77 -13.60
N SER A 155 -10.27 4.54 -13.43
CA SER A 155 -10.79 3.38 -12.69
C SER A 155 -10.52 2.08 -13.46
N ALA A 156 -10.73 2.08 -14.78
CA ALA A 156 -10.41 0.95 -15.65
C ALA A 156 -8.90 0.63 -15.64
N ASP A 157 -8.04 1.65 -15.72
CA ASP A 157 -6.58 1.49 -15.61
C ASP A 157 -6.17 0.90 -14.25
N LEU A 158 -6.76 1.37 -13.15
CA LEU A 158 -6.49 0.83 -11.82
C LEU A 158 -6.94 -0.62 -11.67
N ALA A 159 -8.08 -1.01 -12.28
CA ALA A 159 -8.53 -2.40 -12.32
C ALA A 159 -7.60 -3.30 -13.14
N VAL A 160 -7.02 -2.77 -14.23
CA VAL A 160 -5.96 -3.46 -14.99
C VAL A 160 -4.73 -3.70 -14.11
N LEU A 161 -4.23 -2.67 -13.43
CA LEU A 161 -3.08 -2.79 -12.52
C LEU A 161 -3.34 -3.79 -11.39
N GLY A 162 -4.53 -3.75 -10.77
CA GLY A 162 -4.90 -4.70 -9.71
C GLY A 162 -4.86 -6.14 -10.19
N ARG A 163 -5.42 -6.43 -11.37
CA ARG A 163 -5.37 -7.76 -11.98
C ARG A 163 -3.94 -8.18 -12.34
N GLU A 164 -3.14 -7.29 -12.93
CA GLU A 164 -1.75 -7.61 -13.30
C GLU A 164 -0.90 -7.98 -12.09
N VAL A 165 -1.02 -7.23 -10.99
CA VAL A 165 -0.33 -7.54 -9.73
C VAL A 165 -0.74 -8.93 -9.22
N ASP A 166 -2.04 -9.21 -9.21
CA ASP A 166 -2.56 -10.50 -8.75
C ASP A 166 -2.11 -11.68 -9.61
N THR A 167 -2.21 -11.55 -10.94
CA THR A 167 -1.75 -12.55 -11.89
C THR A 167 -0.24 -12.79 -11.74
N ALA A 168 0.58 -11.74 -11.70
CA ALA A 168 2.02 -11.88 -11.57
C ALA A 168 2.44 -12.54 -10.25
N TRP A 169 1.72 -12.27 -9.15
CA TRP A 169 1.93 -12.98 -7.89
C TRP A 169 1.59 -14.47 -7.98
N ARG A 170 0.42 -14.81 -8.53
CA ARG A 170 -0.05 -16.20 -8.62
C ARG A 170 0.77 -17.05 -9.60
N GLU A 171 1.10 -16.50 -10.76
CA GLU A 171 1.66 -17.26 -11.87
C GLU A 171 3.19 -17.33 -11.86
N ASP A 172 3.87 -16.35 -11.24
CA ASP A 172 5.32 -16.25 -11.29
C ASP A 172 5.97 -16.01 -9.91
N PHE A 173 5.62 -14.93 -9.23
CA PHE A 173 6.42 -14.48 -8.09
C PHE A 173 6.30 -15.40 -6.85
N ALA A 174 5.13 -16.02 -6.62
CA ALA A 174 4.97 -17.04 -5.59
C ALA A 174 5.91 -18.24 -5.82
N ALA A 175 6.00 -18.73 -7.07
CA ALA A 175 6.92 -19.81 -7.43
C ALA A 175 8.39 -19.39 -7.31
N THR A 176 8.69 -18.13 -7.66
CA THR A 176 10.03 -17.55 -7.48
C THR A 176 10.45 -17.48 -6.01
N LEU A 177 9.54 -17.13 -5.09
CA LEU A 177 9.84 -17.15 -3.66
C LEU A 177 9.96 -18.57 -3.11
N SER A 178 9.07 -19.49 -3.50
CA SER A 178 9.06 -20.86 -2.97
C SER A 178 10.25 -21.71 -3.45
N SER A 179 10.79 -21.42 -4.64
CA SER A 179 11.94 -22.14 -5.23
C SER A 179 13.30 -21.53 -4.86
N ALA A 180 13.37 -20.71 -3.81
CA ALA A 180 14.61 -20.03 -3.42
C ALA A 180 15.75 -21.02 -3.12
N GLY A 181 16.89 -20.85 -3.79
CA GLY A 181 18.03 -21.76 -3.73
C GLY A 181 17.95 -23.00 -4.62
N GLU A 182 16.87 -23.19 -5.38
CA GLU A 182 16.77 -24.25 -6.38
C GLU A 182 17.45 -23.85 -7.71
N ALA A 183 17.84 -24.86 -8.49
CA ALA A 183 18.41 -24.63 -9.82
C ALA A 183 17.36 -24.00 -10.75
N GLY A 184 17.70 -22.87 -11.37
CA GLY A 184 16.79 -22.11 -12.24
C GLY A 184 16.22 -20.85 -11.58
N ASN A 185 16.31 -20.72 -10.26
CA ASN A 185 15.97 -19.48 -9.56
C ASN A 185 17.15 -18.49 -9.60
N ASN A 186 17.04 -17.47 -10.45
CA ASN A 186 18.08 -16.44 -10.60
C ASN A 186 17.86 -15.23 -9.68
N ARG A 187 16.74 -15.17 -8.95
CA ARG A 187 16.40 -14.04 -8.07
C ARG A 187 16.83 -14.28 -6.64
N PHE A 188 16.56 -15.48 -6.12
CA PHE A 188 16.92 -15.90 -4.77
C PHE A 188 17.82 -17.13 -4.84
N LEU A 189 19.13 -16.90 -4.71
CA LEU A 189 20.19 -17.90 -4.90
C LEU A 189 20.34 -18.84 -3.69
N SER A 190 19.68 -18.51 -2.58
CA SER A 190 19.59 -19.39 -1.42
C SER A 190 18.23 -19.28 -0.73
N PRO A 191 17.80 -20.32 0.02
CA PRO A 191 16.56 -20.30 0.79
C PRO A 191 16.45 -19.06 1.72
N ARG A 192 17.58 -18.63 2.27
CA ARG A 192 17.66 -17.50 3.20
C ARG A 192 17.34 -16.16 2.55
N GLU A 193 17.65 -15.98 1.28
CA GLU A 193 17.46 -14.68 0.59
C GLU A 193 15.98 -14.33 0.44
N ALA A 194 15.11 -15.31 0.18
CA ALA A 194 13.66 -15.08 0.13
C ALA A 194 13.13 -14.61 1.50
N SER A 195 13.45 -15.32 2.58
CA SER A 195 13.06 -14.90 3.92
C SER A 195 13.61 -13.51 4.27
N GLN A 196 14.87 -13.23 3.95
CA GLN A 196 15.48 -11.90 4.19
C GLN A 196 14.78 -10.78 3.43
N ALA A 197 14.37 -11.02 2.18
CA ALA A 197 13.61 -10.04 1.41
C ALA A 197 12.25 -9.75 2.07
N LEU A 198 11.56 -10.77 2.59
CA LEU A 198 10.29 -10.58 3.29
C LEU A 198 10.45 -9.84 4.63
N TYR A 199 11.46 -10.18 5.43
CA TYR A 199 11.78 -9.42 6.65
C TYR A 199 12.16 -7.97 6.34
N THR A 200 12.84 -7.73 5.20
CA THR A 200 13.16 -6.38 4.72
C THR A 200 11.89 -5.62 4.36
N ALA A 201 10.92 -6.26 3.69
CA ALA A 201 9.62 -5.67 3.38
C ALA A 201 8.84 -5.29 4.65
N LEU A 202 8.86 -6.15 5.68
CA LEU A 202 8.24 -5.86 6.99
C LEU A 202 8.88 -4.63 7.64
N ALA A 203 10.22 -4.60 7.74
CA ALA A 203 10.95 -3.49 8.35
C ALA A 203 10.72 -2.17 7.58
N THR A 204 10.84 -2.21 6.26
CA THR A 204 10.62 -1.06 5.38
C THR A 204 9.18 -0.55 5.48
N GLY A 205 8.20 -1.46 5.59
CA GLY A 205 6.79 -1.10 5.76
C GLY A 205 6.52 -0.36 7.07
N LEU A 206 7.11 -0.82 8.18
CA LEU A 206 7.05 -0.15 9.49
C LEU A 206 7.71 1.24 9.44
N GLU A 207 8.91 1.32 8.85
CA GLU A 207 9.61 2.59 8.62
C GLU A 207 8.77 3.54 7.76
N PHE A 208 8.10 3.05 6.72
CA PHE A 208 7.24 3.88 5.89
C PHE A 208 6.04 4.44 6.66
N VAL A 209 5.41 3.65 7.54
CA VAL A 209 4.34 4.14 8.42
C VAL A 209 4.88 5.25 9.35
N ALA A 210 5.99 4.99 10.03
CA ALA A 210 6.58 5.94 10.97
C ALA A 210 7.06 7.23 10.29
N ASP A 211 7.90 7.12 9.26
CA ASP A 211 8.57 8.27 8.65
C ASP A 211 7.69 8.99 7.64
N GLN A 212 6.94 8.23 6.82
CA GLN A 212 6.14 8.82 5.77
C GLN A 212 4.75 9.21 6.26
N ARG A 213 3.95 8.24 6.74
CA ARG A 213 2.54 8.48 7.08
C ARG A 213 2.37 9.34 8.34
N LEU A 214 3.21 9.16 9.35
CA LEU A 214 3.20 9.95 10.58
C LEU A 214 4.22 11.10 10.54
N GLY A 215 5.46 10.82 10.15
CA GLY A 215 6.57 11.77 10.18
C GLY A 215 6.40 12.97 9.25
N ARG A 216 5.92 12.76 8.01
CA ARG A 216 5.77 13.90 7.06
C ARG A 216 4.71 14.91 7.49
N PRO A 217 3.50 14.51 7.94
CA PRO A 217 2.53 15.46 8.49
C PRO A 217 3.07 16.19 9.72
N MET A 218 3.79 15.48 10.60
CA MET A 218 4.37 16.09 11.79
C MET A 218 5.40 17.16 11.45
N GLY A 219 6.26 16.97 10.44
CA GLY A 219 7.31 17.92 10.12
C GLY A 219 8.23 18.22 11.32
N SER A 220 8.92 19.36 11.28
CA SER A 220 9.64 19.86 12.47
C SER A 220 8.65 20.50 13.45
N PHE A 221 9.04 20.62 14.72
CA PHE A 221 8.22 21.23 15.77
C PHE A 221 7.70 22.62 15.37
N ASP A 222 8.57 23.48 14.82
CA ASP A 222 8.21 24.84 14.40
C ASP A 222 7.55 24.93 13.01
N ALA A 223 7.45 23.82 12.28
CA ALA A 223 6.90 23.80 10.92
C ALA A 223 6.14 22.49 10.63
N PRO A 224 5.03 22.23 11.34
CA PRO A 224 4.16 21.09 11.07
C PRO A 224 3.53 21.20 9.68
N LYS A 225 3.24 20.05 9.05
CA LYS A 225 2.74 19.96 7.68
C LYS A 225 1.53 19.03 7.55
N PRO A 226 0.45 19.18 8.35
CA PRO A 226 -0.73 18.31 8.25
C PRO A 226 -1.31 18.24 6.83
N GLN A 227 -1.10 19.28 6.02
CA GLN A 227 -1.53 19.32 4.63
C GLN A 227 -0.87 18.28 3.71
N VAL A 228 0.25 17.66 4.09
CA VAL A 228 0.90 16.64 3.25
C VAL A 228 0.53 15.20 3.64
N ALA A 229 -0.39 15.03 4.59
CA ALA A 229 -0.87 13.71 5.00
C ALA A 229 -1.43 12.90 3.83
N GLU A 230 -1.19 11.59 3.87
CA GLU A 230 -1.63 10.65 2.82
C GLU A 230 -3.15 10.66 2.72
N ALA A 231 -3.67 10.79 1.49
CA ALA A 231 -5.10 10.70 1.16
C ALA A 231 -5.98 11.58 2.08
N ARG A 232 -5.48 12.77 2.43
CA ARG A 232 -6.11 13.72 3.35
C ARG A 232 -7.48 14.18 2.84
N ARG A 233 -7.68 14.30 1.53
CA ARG A 233 -8.92 14.81 0.93
C ARG A 233 -10.04 13.79 1.07
N ALA A 234 -9.68 12.51 0.97
CA ALA A 234 -10.56 11.40 1.24
C ALA A 234 -10.77 11.11 2.75
N GLY A 235 -10.14 11.88 3.65
CA GLY A 235 -10.25 11.70 5.10
C GLY A 235 -9.55 10.44 5.63
N ARG A 236 -8.55 9.93 4.90
CA ARG A 236 -8.02 8.56 5.12
C ARG A 236 -6.72 8.48 5.90
N SER A 237 -6.08 9.60 6.23
CA SER A 237 -4.70 9.59 6.74
C SER A 237 -4.48 8.68 7.94
N LEU A 238 -5.31 8.79 8.99
CA LEU A 238 -5.23 7.91 10.16
C LEU A 238 -5.73 6.49 9.86
N ARG A 239 -6.76 6.34 9.01
CA ARG A 239 -7.25 5.02 8.57
C ARG A 239 -6.16 4.22 7.87
N ASN A 240 -5.39 4.85 7.00
CA ASN A 240 -4.30 4.23 6.28
C ASN A 240 -3.16 3.80 7.22
N VAL A 241 -2.86 4.58 8.26
CA VAL A 241 -1.92 4.17 9.32
C VAL A 241 -2.42 2.88 9.99
N MET A 242 -3.69 2.84 10.42
CA MET A 242 -4.26 1.66 11.08
C MET A 242 -4.26 0.43 10.17
N LEU A 243 -4.73 0.55 8.93
CA LEU A 243 -4.77 -0.57 7.99
C LEU A 243 -3.36 -1.06 7.61
N SER A 244 -2.36 -0.16 7.54
CA SER A 244 -0.97 -0.57 7.34
C SER A 244 -0.46 -1.38 8.52
N LEU A 245 -0.74 -0.94 9.75
CA LEU A 245 -0.31 -1.64 10.96
C LEU A 245 -1.00 -3.01 11.08
N GLU A 246 -2.29 -3.10 10.76
CA GLU A 246 -3.04 -4.37 10.70
C GLU A 246 -2.41 -5.32 9.66
N ALA A 247 -2.16 -4.84 8.45
CA ALA A 247 -1.54 -5.64 7.40
C ALA A 247 -0.10 -6.08 7.75
N LEU A 248 0.69 -5.21 8.39
CA LEU A 248 2.05 -5.53 8.84
C LEU A 248 2.05 -6.50 10.03
N GLN A 249 1.06 -6.43 10.92
CA GLN A 249 0.89 -7.39 12.01
C GLN A 249 0.58 -8.79 11.46
N ASP A 250 -0.37 -8.89 10.52
CA ASP A 250 -0.70 -10.15 9.85
C ASP A 250 0.50 -10.70 9.07
N PHE A 251 1.23 -9.84 8.35
CA PHE A 251 2.45 -10.22 7.66
C PHE A 251 3.54 -10.73 8.62
N ALA A 252 3.74 -10.07 9.76
CA ALA A 252 4.72 -10.48 10.77
C ALA A 252 4.36 -11.83 11.40
N ARG A 253 3.07 -12.12 11.59
CA ARG A 253 2.60 -13.43 12.05
C ARG A 253 2.91 -14.52 11.02
N SER A 254 2.62 -14.27 9.75
CA SER A 254 2.91 -15.23 8.68
C SER A 254 4.40 -15.49 8.50
N LEU A 255 5.27 -14.55 8.89
CA LEU A 255 6.73 -14.72 8.83
C LEU A 255 7.34 -15.62 9.92
N SER A 256 6.57 -15.95 10.96
CA SER A 256 7.06 -16.74 12.08
C SER A 256 6.31 -18.07 12.20
N ASP A 257 7.06 -19.13 12.44
CA ASP A 257 6.55 -20.46 12.80
C ASP A 257 6.29 -20.62 14.31
N GLN A 258 6.60 -19.58 15.10
CA GLN A 258 6.40 -19.53 16.54
C GLN A 258 5.51 -18.35 16.92
N PRO A 259 4.83 -18.40 18.08
CA PRO A 259 4.12 -17.24 18.60
C PRO A 259 5.06 -16.04 18.79
N THR A 260 4.60 -14.84 18.42
CA THR A 260 5.36 -13.58 18.52
C THR A 260 4.70 -12.59 19.50
N PRO A 261 4.46 -12.98 20.77
CA PRO A 261 3.60 -12.21 21.69
C PRO A 261 4.09 -10.79 21.98
N GLU A 262 5.40 -10.55 21.97
CA GLU A 262 5.96 -9.20 22.15
C GLU A 262 5.69 -8.30 20.95
N THR A 263 5.83 -8.84 19.73
CA THR A 263 5.50 -8.17 18.47
C THR A 263 4.01 -7.89 18.37
N ASP A 264 3.18 -8.90 18.63
CA ASP A 264 1.71 -8.77 18.64
C ASP A 264 1.27 -7.67 19.61
N ALA A 265 1.78 -7.69 20.84
CA ALA A 265 1.45 -6.68 21.84
C ALA A 265 1.93 -5.27 21.45
N ALA A 266 3.02 -5.15 20.67
CA ALA A 266 3.48 -3.85 20.17
C ALA A 266 2.53 -3.28 19.11
N PHE A 267 2.12 -4.09 18.13
CA PHE A 267 1.10 -3.69 17.15
C PHE A 267 -0.23 -3.34 17.81
N ASP A 268 -0.69 -4.14 18.78
CA ASP A 268 -1.95 -3.88 19.49
C ASP A 268 -1.92 -2.55 20.26
N ARG A 269 -0.77 -2.21 20.87
CA ARG A 269 -0.57 -0.90 21.51
C ARG A 269 -0.64 0.23 20.50
N ALA A 270 0.08 0.13 19.38
CA ALA A 270 0.08 1.14 18.33
C ALA A 270 -1.32 1.35 17.74
N LEU A 271 -2.05 0.26 17.45
CA LEU A 271 -3.43 0.31 16.95
C LEU A 271 -4.40 0.93 17.97
N THR A 272 -4.26 0.58 19.24
CA THR A 272 -5.06 1.17 20.32
C THR A 272 -4.83 2.66 20.43
N ALA A 273 -3.55 3.09 20.40
CA ALA A 273 -3.19 4.49 20.46
C ALA A 273 -3.67 5.25 19.21
N ALA A 274 -3.55 4.65 18.02
CA ALA A 274 -4.02 5.26 16.76
C ALA A 274 -5.54 5.48 16.78
N ARG A 275 -6.32 4.49 17.22
CA ARG A 275 -7.78 4.61 17.36
C ARG A 275 -8.17 5.72 18.34
N ALA A 276 -7.39 5.91 19.41
CA ALA A 276 -7.64 6.94 20.41
C ALA A 276 -7.30 8.37 19.94
N LEU A 277 -6.67 8.57 18.78
CA LEU A 277 -6.37 9.91 18.27
C LEU A 277 -7.61 10.70 17.87
N GLU A 278 -8.62 10.03 17.31
CA GLU A 278 -9.87 10.65 16.81
C GLU A 278 -9.61 11.82 15.82
N ASP A 279 -8.55 11.71 15.02
CA ASP A 279 -8.11 12.73 14.06
C ASP A 279 -7.89 12.11 12.67
N PRO A 280 -8.94 11.99 11.83
CA PRO A 280 -8.89 11.25 10.57
C PRO A 280 -7.84 11.73 9.58
N VAL A 281 -7.53 13.03 9.61
CA VAL A 281 -6.60 13.70 8.68
C VAL A 281 -5.26 14.09 9.33
N ILE A 282 -5.05 13.70 10.58
CA ILE A 282 -3.83 13.99 11.35
C ILE A 282 -3.57 15.51 11.37
N ALA A 283 -4.63 16.32 11.49
CA ALA A 283 -4.51 17.79 11.53
C ALA A 283 -3.96 18.30 12.87
N GLY A 284 -4.17 17.55 13.95
CA GLY A 284 -3.76 17.86 15.31
C GLY A 284 -2.26 17.96 15.51
N VAL A 285 -1.44 17.46 14.58
CA VAL A 285 0.04 17.64 14.62
C VAL A 285 0.48 19.10 14.50
N ALA A 286 -0.43 20.01 14.10
CA ALA A 286 -0.19 21.45 14.13
C ALA A 286 -0.18 22.03 15.55
N ASP A 287 -0.75 21.34 16.53
CA ASP A 287 -0.75 21.71 17.95
C ASP A 287 0.30 20.90 18.72
N PRO A 288 1.05 21.48 19.68
CA PRO A 288 2.07 20.76 20.43
C PRO A 288 1.56 19.52 21.18
N LEU A 289 0.35 19.55 21.77
CA LEU A 289 -0.21 18.40 22.47
C LEU A 289 -0.69 17.34 21.48
N GLY A 290 -1.34 17.77 20.39
CA GLY A 290 -1.74 16.87 19.31
C GLY A 290 -0.55 16.15 18.68
N ARG A 291 0.57 16.86 18.45
CA ARG A 291 1.84 16.30 17.99
C ARG A 291 2.36 15.21 18.92
N ILE A 292 2.43 15.46 20.23
CA ILE A 292 2.94 14.48 21.20
C ILE A 292 2.10 13.19 21.18
N ARG A 293 0.78 13.29 20.97
CA ARG A 293 -0.09 12.11 20.86
C ARG A 293 0.24 11.27 19.62
N VAL A 294 0.61 11.90 18.51
CA VAL A 294 1.01 11.22 17.27
C VAL A 294 2.43 10.65 17.38
N GLU A 295 3.35 11.35 18.05
CA GLU A 295 4.72 10.85 18.34
C GLU A 295 4.74 9.64 19.29
N ALA A 296 3.66 9.42 20.04
CA ALA A 296 3.53 8.29 20.96
C ALA A 296 3.01 6.99 20.29
N LEU A 297 2.71 7.02 18.98
CA LEU A 297 2.38 5.84 18.17
C LEU A 297 3.64 5.07 17.78
#